data_AF-A0A1J5DN18-F1
#
_entry.id   AF-A0A1J5DN18-F1
#
_cell.length_a   1.000
_cell.length_b   1.000
_cell.length_c   1.000
_cell.angle_alpha   90.00
_cell.angle_beta   90.00
_cell.angle_gamma   90.00
#
_symmetry.space_group_name_H-M   'P 1'
#
loop_
_entity.id
_entity.type
_entity.pdbx_description
1 polymer ?
#
loop_
_entity_poly.entity_id
_entity_poly.type
_entity_poly.pdbx_seq_one_letter_code
_entity_poly.pdbx_strand_id
1 'polypeptide(L)' 'MIVLTYKCGDHAYWAWASGEGSSVSVWRPQLWPFKFAIMLGFIMLILQGIVNFLKTLGVAVKGGRQ' A
#
# COMPACT_ATOMS: atom_id res chain seq x y z
N MET A 1 7.72 -1.28 -6.21
CA MET A 1 6.77 -0.87 -5.14
C MET A 1 6.12 0.47 -5.44
N ILE A 2 6.87 1.53 -5.73
CA ILE A 2 6.31 2.88 -6.03
C ILE A 2 5.30 2.86 -7.20
N VAL A 3 5.62 2.20 -8.32
CA VAL A 3 4.71 2.04 -9.48
C VAL A 3 3.44 1.26 -9.13
N LEU A 4 3.56 0.26 -8.26
CA LEU A 4 2.42 -0.56 -7.80
C LEU A 4 1.52 0.24 -6.88
N THR A 5 2.07 1.01 -5.94
CA THR A 5 1.30 1.90 -5.07
C THR A 5 0.55 2.97 -5.86
N TYR A 6 1.20 3.56 -6.87
CA TYR A 6 0.57 4.55 -7.75
C TYR A 6 -0.61 3.96 -8.53
N LYS A 7 -0.40 2.81 -9.16
CA LYS A 7 -1.47 2.11 -9.89
C LYS A 7 -2.59 1.63 -8.97
N CYS A 8 -2.26 1.16 -7.77
CA CYS A 8 -3.26 0.72 -6.79
C CYS A 8 -4.10 1.89 -6.27
N GLY A 9 -3.50 3.07 -6.08
CA GLY A 9 -4.21 4.30 -5.72
C GLY A 9 -5.15 4.78 -6.82
N ASP A 10 -4.71 4.76 -8.07
CA ASP A 10 -5.55 5.08 -9.23
C ASP A 10 -6.75 4.12 -9.31
N HIS A 11 -6.53 2.81 -9.18
CA HIS A 11 -7.60 1.81 -9.15
C HIS A 11 -8.53 1.90 -7.94
N ALA A 12 -8.01 2.30 -6.77
CA ALA A 12 -8.83 2.54 -5.58
C ALA A 12 -9.71 3.79 -5.78
N TYR A 13 -9.16 4.89 -6.30
CA TYR A 13 -9.93 6.09 -6.62
C TYR A 13 -11.01 5.81 -7.69
N TRP A 14 -10.65 5.07 -8.74
CA TRP A 14 -11.58 4.67 -9.80
C TRP A 14 -12.72 3.79 -9.27
N ALA A 15 -12.41 2.85 -8.36
CA ALA A 15 -13.42 2.00 -7.74
C ALA A 15 -14.35 2.75 -6.77
N TRP A 16 -13.89 3.85 -6.15
CA TRP A 16 -14.73 4.76 -5.37
C TRP A 16 -15.70 5.51 -6.27
N ALA A 17 -15.14 6.18 -7.29
CA ALA A 17 -15.87 7.06 -8.19
C ALA A 17 -16.92 6.29 -9.01
N SER A 18 -16.62 5.04 -9.34
CA SER A 18 -17.48 4.20 -10.18
C SER A 18 -18.52 3.41 -9.39
N GLY A 19 -18.46 3.42 -8.05
CA GLY A 19 -19.38 2.64 -7.21
C GLY A 19 -19.38 1.15 -7.53
N GLU A 20 -18.25 0.62 -8.00
CA GLU A 20 -18.17 -0.70 -8.60
C GLU A 20 -18.39 -1.78 -7.51
N GLY A 21 -19.60 -2.34 -7.47
CA GLY A 21 -19.95 -3.46 -6.60
C GLY A 21 -19.58 -4.79 -7.25
N SER A 22 -19.02 -5.71 -6.47
CA SER A 22 -18.48 -6.99 -6.97
C SER A 22 -19.46 -7.72 -7.88
N SER A 23 -19.05 -8.01 -9.11
CA SER A 23 -19.86 -8.68 -10.15
C SER A 23 -20.00 -10.20 -9.92
N VAL A 24 -19.36 -10.73 -8.89
CA VAL A 24 -19.25 -12.18 -8.61
C VAL A 24 -20.22 -12.65 -7.52
N SER A 25 -20.80 -11.74 -6.71
CA SER A 25 -21.69 -12.12 -5.60
C SER A 25 -23.05 -11.43 -5.72
N VAL A 26 -24.14 -12.19 -5.47
CA VAL A 26 -25.54 -11.71 -5.47
C VAL A 26 -25.73 -10.50 -4.55
N TRP A 27 -24.90 -10.37 -3.51
CA TRP A 27 -24.94 -9.28 -2.53
C TRP A 27 -24.11 -8.05 -2.91
N ARG A 28 -23.30 -8.12 -3.98
CA ARG A 28 -22.48 -7.03 -4.54
C ARG A 28 -21.85 -6.09 -3.50
N PRO A 29 -21.06 -6.59 -2.53
CA PRO A 29 -20.44 -5.72 -1.54
C PRO A 29 -19.55 -4.68 -2.22
N GLN A 30 -19.55 -3.46 -1.68
CA GLN A 30 -18.73 -2.35 -2.15
C GLN A 30 -17.25 -2.77 -2.13
N LEU A 31 -16.58 -2.78 -3.29
CA LEU A 31 -15.18 -3.23 -3.41
C LEU A 31 -14.17 -2.21 -2.91
N TRP A 32 -14.59 -0.95 -2.77
CA TRP A 32 -13.71 0.13 -2.42
C TRP A 32 -12.96 -0.02 -1.08
N PRO A 33 -13.61 -0.35 0.07
CA PRO A 33 -12.90 -0.48 1.34
C PRO A 33 -11.77 -1.51 1.31
N PHE A 34 -11.94 -2.61 0.57
CA PHE A 34 -10.91 -3.62 0.38
C PHE A 34 -9.74 -3.09 -0.46
N LYS A 35 -10.03 -2.46 -1.60
CA LYS A 35 -8.99 -1.85 -2.46
C LYS A 35 -8.22 -0.75 -1.71
N PHE A 36 -8.90 0.01 -0.84
CA PHE A 36 -8.29 1.04 0.00
C PHE A 36 -7.36 0.45 1.06
N ALA A 37 -7.75 -0.65 1.71
CA ALA A 37 -6.90 -1.35 2.68
C ALA A 37 -5.60 -1.88 2.03
N ILE A 38 -5.67 -2.39 0.80
CA ILE A 38 -4.50 -2.83 0.03
C ILE A 38 -3.58 -1.63 -0.27
N MET A 39 -4.13 -0.52 -0.75
CA MET A 39 -3.37 0.70 -1.01
C MET A 39 -2.64 1.17 0.26
N LEU A 40 -3.34 1.20 1.39
CA LEU A 40 -2.78 1.59 2.69
C LEU A 40 -1.64 0.64 3.12
N GLY A 41 -1.81 -0.67 2.92
CA GLY A 41 -0.76 -1.66 3.18
C GLY A 41 0.51 -1.42 2.38
N PHE A 42 0.39 -1.09 1.09
CA PHE A 42 1.54 -0.74 0.25
C PHE A 42 2.25 0.54 0.71
N ILE A 43 1.51 1.55 1.16
CA ILE A 43 2.09 2.78 1.71
C ILE A 43 2.88 2.46 2.99
N MET A 44 2.30 1.67 3.89
CA MET A 44 2.97 1.24 5.13
C MET A 44 4.23 0.42 4.83
N LEU A 45 4.22 -0.46 3.82
CA LEU A 45 5.40 -1.23 3.43
C LEU A 45 6.54 -0.34 2.92
N ILE A 46 6.24 0.70 2.14
CA ILE A 46 7.26 1.67 1.72
C ILE A 46 7.83 2.40 2.93
N LEU A 47 6.97 2.82 3.86
CA LEU A 47 7.40 3.51 5.08
C LEU A 47 8.30 2.61 5.94
N GLN A 48 7.92 1.34 6.14
CA GLN A 48 8.75 0.36 6.85
C GLN A 48 10.10 0.14 6.16
N GLY A 49 10.11 0.06 4.83
CA GLY A 49 11.34 -0.06 4.06
C GLY A 49 12.30 1.11 4.27
N ILE A 50 11.77 2.34 4.26
CA ILE A 50 12.57 3.55 4.52
C ILE A 50 13.11 3.54 5.95
N VAL A 51 12.28 3.23 6.95
CA VAL A 51 12.71 3.18 8.36
C VAL A 51 13.82 2.13 8.55
N ASN A 52 13.65 0.94 7.99
CA ASN A 52 14.64 -0.12 8.13
C ASN A 52 15.94 0.18 7.37
N PHE A 53 15.84 0.87 6.23
CA PHE A 53 16.99 1.35 5.48
C PHE A 53 17.77 2.40 6.29
N LEU A 54 17.11 3.41 6.84
CA LEU A 54 17.74 4.44 7.68
C LEU A 54 18.37 3.84 8.94
N LYS A 55 17.69 2.87 9.57
CA LYS A 55 18.23 2.17 10.75
C LYS A 55 19.51 1.40 10.41
N THR A 56 19.49 0.64 9.32
CA THR A 56 20.65 -0.10 8.83
C THR A 56 21.79 0.85 8.42
N LEU A 57 21.47 1.96 7.75
CA LEU A 57 22.44 2.96 7.32
C LEU A 57 23.07 3.67 8.53
N GLY A 58 22.28 4.01 9.54
CA GLY A 58 22.79 4.55 10.81
C GLY A 58 23.73 3.58 11.53
N VAL A 59 23.40 2.29 11.56
CA VAL A 59 24.29 1.24 12.12
C VAL A 59 25.57 1.10 11.30
N ALA A 60 25.47 1.13 9.97
CA ALA A 60 26.62 1.02 9.07
C ALA A 60 27.56 2.22 9.21
N VAL A 61 27.03 3.45 9.24
CA VAL A 61 27.80 4.69 9.39
C VAL A 61 28.42 4.83 10.78
N LYS A 62 27.72 4.38 11.84
CA LYS A 62 28.24 4.42 13.21
C LYS A 62 29.31 3.35 13.49
N GLY A 63 29.66 2.53 12.48
CA GLY A 63 30.77 1.60 12.55
C GLY A 63 30.46 0.40 13.44
N GLY A 64 29.56 -0.47 12.97
CA GLY A 64 29.60 -1.92 13.24
C GLY A 64 29.83 -2.39 14.69
N ARG A 65 29.41 -1.64 15.70
CA ARG A 65 29.45 -2.07 17.11
C ARG A 65 28.05 -2.56 17.50
N GLN A 66 27.69 -3.73 17.00
CA GLN A 66 26.77 -4.64 17.71
C GLN A 66 27.60 -5.43 18.70
#